data_AF-A0A519LXB9-F1
#
_entry.id   AF-A0A519LXB9-F1
#
_cell.length_a   1.000
_cell.length_b   1.000
_cell.length_c   1.000
_cell.angle_alpha   90.00
_cell.angle_beta   90.00
_cell.angle_gamma   90.00
#
_symmetry.space_group_name_H-M   'P 1'
#
loop_
_entity.id
_entity.type
_entity.pdbx_description
1 polymer ?
#
loop_
_entity_poly.entity_id
_entity_poly.type
_entity_poly.pdbx_seq_one_letter_code
_entity_poly.pdbx_strand_id
1 'polypeptide(L)' 'MKKSNRKELNWEQTEKLVSLALEEKNPFEIIKKEFGLAEKEVLEILKKKMPLEKFEMWKKKALANKPKPKP' A
#
# COMPACT_ATOMS: atom_id res chain seq x y z
N MET A 1 -4.84 -21.74 9.26
CA MET A 1 -3.82 -20.87 8.63
C MET A 1 -3.76 -21.19 7.14
N LYS A 2 -4.38 -20.39 6.26
CA LYS A 2 -4.28 -20.59 4.81
C LYS A 2 -3.25 -19.62 4.24
N LYS A 3 -2.03 -20.12 4.00
CA LYS A 3 -1.03 -19.50 3.13
C LYS A 3 -1.38 -19.89 1.70
N SER A 4 -2.11 -19.06 0.97
CA SER A 4 -2.24 -19.21 -0.49
C SER A 4 -1.30 -18.24 -1.18
N ASN A 5 -0.33 -18.82 -1.88
CA ASN A 5 1.02 -18.32 -2.12
C ASN A 5 1.24 -17.96 -3.60
N ARG A 6 0.38 -17.10 -4.15
CA ARG A 6 0.60 -16.36 -5.40
C ARG A 6 -0.55 -15.35 -5.49
N LYS A 7 -0.33 -14.13 -5.00
CA LYS A 7 -1.31 -13.06 -5.21
C LYS A 7 -1.12 -12.56 -6.63
N GLU A 8 -1.71 -13.27 -7.59
CA GLU A 8 -2.15 -12.61 -8.81
C GLU A 8 -3.24 -11.64 -8.38
N LEU A 9 -2.83 -10.41 -8.02
CA LEU A 9 -3.78 -9.34 -7.77
C LEU A 9 -4.46 -9.09 -9.11
N ASN A 10 -5.75 -9.39 -9.19
CA ASN A 10 -6.54 -9.03 -10.35
C ASN A 10 -6.49 -7.51 -10.56
N TRP A 11 -6.87 -7.06 -11.77
CA TRP A 11 -6.97 -5.64 -12.09
C TRP A 11 -7.70 -4.87 -11.00
N GLU A 12 -8.88 -5.36 -10.61
CA GLU A 12 -9.73 -4.78 -9.55
C GLU A 12 -9.03 -4.71 -8.19
N GLN A 13 -8.29 -5.76 -7.80
CA GLN A 13 -7.57 -5.75 -6.52
C GLN A 13 -6.43 -4.74 -6.53
N THR A 14 -5.76 -4.60 -7.67
CA THR A 14 -4.69 -3.62 -7.83
C THR A 14 -5.25 -2.19 -7.82
N GLU A 15 -6.38 -1.95 -8.50
CA GLU A 15 -7.06 -0.66 -8.47
C GLU A 15 -7.54 -0.33 -7.06
N LYS A 16 -8.17 -1.30 -6.37
CA LYS A 16 -8.59 -1.15 -4.97
C LYS A 16 -7.40 -0.84 -4.06
N LEU A 17 -6.27 -1.53 -4.25
CA LEU A 17 -5.04 -1.26 -3.51
C LEU A 17 -4.54 0.17 -3.74
N VAL A 18 -4.59 0.67 -4.98
CA VAL A 18 -4.15 2.03 -5.33
C VAL A 18 -5.12 3.09 -4.79
N SER A 19 -6.44 2.87 -4.86
CA SER A 19 -7.42 3.75 -4.23
C SER A 19 -7.25 3.79 -2.72
N LEU A 20 -7.13 2.61 -2.08
CA LEU A 20 -6.83 2.53 -0.64
C LEU A 20 -5.51 3.22 -0.31
N ALA A 21 -4.49 3.09 -1.17
CA ALA A 21 -3.27 3.84 -1.00
C ALA A 21 -3.56 5.35 -0.94
N LEU A 22 -4.26 5.90 -1.93
CA LEU A 22 -4.48 7.34 -2.06
C LEU A 22 -5.47 7.93 -1.04
N GLU A 23 -6.50 7.18 -0.64
CA GLU A 23 -7.55 7.64 0.26
C GLU A 23 -7.24 7.39 1.74
N GLU A 24 -6.58 6.27 2.06
CA GLU A 24 -6.31 5.93 3.44
C GLU A 24 -5.11 6.68 4.00
N LYS A 25 -5.23 7.09 5.26
CA LYS A 25 -4.15 7.72 6.03
C LYS A 25 -3.05 6.73 6.41
N ASN A 26 -3.38 5.45 6.57
CA ASN A 26 -2.42 4.37 6.84
C ASN A 26 -2.63 3.17 5.88
N PRO A 27 -2.31 3.38 4.60
CA PRO A 27 -2.61 2.41 3.55
C PRO A 27 -1.82 1.13 3.70
N PHE A 28 -0.62 1.22 4.26
CA PHE A 28 0.22 0.08 4.59
C PHE A 28 -0.46 -0.90 5.55
N GLU A 29 -1.06 -0.41 6.63
CA GLU A 29 -1.76 -1.23 7.61
C GLU A 29 -3.08 -1.79 7.05
N ILE A 30 -3.84 -0.98 6.31
CA ILE A 30 -5.10 -1.41 5.68
C ILE A 30 -4.82 -2.51 4.65
N ILE A 31 -3.86 -2.28 3.75
CA ILE A 31 -3.53 -3.24 2.68
C ILE A 31 -2.90 -4.51 3.28
N LYS A 32 -2.15 -4.39 4.38
CA LYS A 32 -1.67 -5.55 5.15
C LYS A 32 -2.80 -6.32 5.83
N LYS A 33 -3.87 -5.65 6.29
CA LYS A 33 -5.04 -6.34 6.89
C LYS A 33 -5.97 -6.96 5.85
N GLU A 34 -6.31 -6.22 4.80
CA GLU A 34 -7.19 -6.67 3.69
C GLU A 34 -6.50 -7.72 2.84
N PHE A 35 -5.31 -7.42 2.34
CA PHE A 35 -4.61 -8.28 1.39
C PHE A 35 -3.55 -9.14 2.06
N GLY A 36 -3.10 -8.85 3.28
CA GLY A 36 -1.96 -9.57 3.87
C GLY A 36 -0.63 -9.25 3.16
N LEU A 37 -0.53 -8.11 2.48
CA LEU A 37 0.68 -7.68 1.77
C LEU A 37 1.60 -6.91 2.71
N ALA A 38 2.90 -7.16 2.61
CA ALA A 38 3.88 -6.37 3.34
C ALA A 38 4.03 -4.98 2.72
N GLU A 39 4.52 -4.01 3.50
CA GLU A 39 4.80 -2.64 3.00
C GLU A 39 5.63 -2.69 1.71
N LYS A 40 6.67 -3.52 1.65
CA LYS A 40 7.50 -3.72 0.44
C LYS A 40 6.69 -4.11 -0.79
N GLU A 41 5.72 -5.01 -0.67
CA GLU A 41 4.91 -5.44 -1.81
C GLU A 41 3.98 -4.33 -2.28
N VAL A 42 3.36 -3.61 -1.33
CA VAL A 42 2.52 -2.44 -1.64
C VAL A 42 3.33 -1.35 -2.36
N LEU A 43 4.55 -1.10 -1.89
CA LEU A 43 5.49 -0.15 -2.51
C LEU A 43 5.83 -0.56 -3.95
N GLU A 44 6.14 -1.83 -4.18
CA GLU A 44 6.44 -2.38 -5.51
C GLU A 44 5.24 -2.24 -6.46
N ILE A 45 4.02 -2.52 -5.97
CA ILE A 45 2.79 -2.40 -6.76
C ILE A 45 2.50 -0.94 -7.11
N LEU A 46 2.54 -0.04 -6.12
CA LEU A 46 2.30 1.38 -6.35
C LEU A 46 3.35 1.96 -7.29
N LYS A 47 4.63 1.65 -7.09
CA LYS A 47 5.73 2.08 -7.96
C LYS A 47 5.57 1.60 -9.41
N LYS A 48 4.96 0.43 -9.63
CA LYS A 48 4.62 -0.06 -10.98
C LYS A 48 3.36 0.59 -11.55
N LYS A 49 2.42 1.03 -10.70
CA LYS A 49 1.14 1.60 -11.13
C LYS A 49 1.16 3.11 -11.31
N MET A 50 2.05 3.83 -10.62
CA MET A 50 2.19 5.28 -10.69
C MET A 50 3.65 5.71 -10.82
N PRO A 51 3.92 6.86 -11.46
CA PRO A 51 5.26 7.41 -11.54
C PRO A 51 5.83 7.73 -10.15
N LEU A 52 7.15 7.62 -10.03
CA LEU A 52 7.89 7.80 -8.78
C LEU A 52 7.56 9.12 -8.07
N GLU A 53 7.30 10.19 -8.84
CA GLU A 53 6.96 11.51 -8.33
C GLU A 53 5.63 11.52 -7.55
N LYS A 54 4.59 10.88 -8.07
CA LYS A 54 3.31 10.74 -7.36
C LYS A 54 3.46 9.84 -6.14
N PHE A 55 4.25 8.77 -6.29
CA PHE A 55 4.55 7.84 -5.21
C PHE A 55 5.28 8.53 -4.04
N GLU A 56 6.29 9.37 -4.32
CA GLU A 56 7.01 10.16 -3.31
C GLU A 56 6.10 11.14 -2.58
N MET A 57 5.24 11.87 -3.32
CA MET A 57 4.29 12.81 -2.72
C MET A 57 3.27 12.10 -1.82
N TRP A 58 2.75 10.96 -2.29
CA TRP A 58 1.90 10.08 -1.49
C TRP A 58 2.60 9.56 -0.24
N LYS A 59 3.84 9.06 -0.38
CA LYS A 59 4.64 8.52 0.71
C LYS A 59 4.89 9.57 1.78
N LYS A 60 5.15 10.82 1.40
CA LYS A 60 5.26 11.94 2.34
C LYS A 60 3.96 12.15 3.12
N LYS A 61 2.80 12.09 2.47
CA LYS A 61 1.49 12.18 3.15
C LYS A 61 1.22 10.98 4.06
N ALA A 62 1.51 9.76 3.61
CA ALA A 62 1.33 8.54 4.41
C ALA A 62 2.28 8.51 5.62
N LEU A 63 3.53 8.96 5.46
CA LEU A 63 4.50 9.08 6.55
C LEU A 63 4.17 10.21 7.52
N ALA A 64 3.65 11.35 7.04
CA ALA A 64 3.19 12.43 7.91
C ALA A 64 2.01 11.99 8.80
N ASN A 65 1.19 11.05 8.32
CA ASN A 65 0.10 10.45 9.08
C ASN A 65 0.52 9.23 9.91
N LYS A 66 1.74 8.69 9.74
CA LYS A 66 2.26 7.68 10.67
C LYS A 66 2.49 8.40 12.00
N PRO A 67 1.84 7.98 13.11
CA PRO A 67 2.13 8.55 14.40
C PRO A 67 3.64 8.40 14.64
N LYS A 68 4.29 9.51 15.01
CA LYS A 68 5.73 9.51 15.36
C LYS A 68 5.98 8.28 16.25
N PRO A 69 6.99 7.44 15.95
CA PRO A 69 7.47 6.52 16.97
C PRO A 69 7.86 7.40 18.15
N LYS A 70 7.13 7.27 19.27
CA LYS A 70 7.55 7.90 20.51
C LYS A 70 8.94 7.33 20.82
N PRO A 71 9.95 8.18 21.12
CA PRO A 71 11.23 7.71 21.59
C PRO A 71 11.09 6.91 22.89
#